data_AF-A0A929XDH0-F1
#
_entry.id   AF-A0A929XDH0-F1
#
_cell.length_a   1.000
_cell.length_b   1.000
_cell.length_c   1.000
_cell.angle_alpha   90.00
_cell.angle_beta   90.00
_cell.angle_gamma   90.00
#
_symmetry.space_group_name_H-M   'P 1'
#
loop_
_entity.id
_entity.type
_entity.pdbx_description
1 polymer ?
#
loop_
_entity_poly.entity_id
_entity_poly.type
_entity_poly.pdbx_seq_one_letter_code
_entity_poly.pdbx_strand_id
1 'polypeptide(L)'
;MYVLTAPPKMGKSTAIKKIINMLGAKNCCGFYTKEIIEDGKRVGFKIVTLSGKEGILADVSYDGEYRIGKYGVNLKEFEKIALTELESIINVDNNKYVIIDEIGPMQLFSDKYKELLLKIASTDRKIIGTAFYESYDWLDDFKKLDNVELIEINEMNRNDIPMEVVEKISKDDSLFQTKIKKAKKYVLDQNRFVDEGNKIIINSDHGTRVVNKLKDGGYSCSCDYFKSKGTCSHIMACIIR
;
A
#
# COMPACT_ATOMS: atom_id res chain seq x y z
N MET A 1 -1.73 -13.93 -0.86
CA MET A 1 -1.82 -12.49 -1.24
C MET A 1 -2.96 -11.86 -0.45
N TYR A 2 -2.79 -10.65 0.11
CA TYR A 2 -3.88 -9.94 0.79
C TYR A 2 -4.40 -8.80 -0.10
N VAL A 3 -5.70 -8.76 -0.36
CA VAL A 3 -6.32 -7.78 -1.27
C VAL A 3 -7.39 -6.99 -0.55
N LEU A 4 -7.24 -5.67 -0.49
CA LEU A 4 -8.19 -4.78 0.16
C LEU A 4 -9.22 -4.31 -0.86
N THR A 5 -10.51 -4.49 -0.56
CA THR A 5 -11.60 -3.91 -1.35
C THR A 5 -12.49 -3.05 -0.48
N ALA A 6 -13.13 -2.05 -1.07
CA ALA A 6 -13.95 -1.08 -0.36
C ALA A 6 -14.70 -0.21 -1.38
N PRO A 7 -15.93 0.23 -1.07
CA PRO A 7 -16.60 1.27 -1.86
C PRO A 7 -15.67 2.48 -2.11
N PRO A 8 -15.85 3.20 -3.22
CA PRO A 8 -15.09 4.41 -3.48
C PRO A 8 -15.08 5.36 -2.28
N LYS A 9 -13.92 5.98 -2.01
CA LYS A 9 -13.71 6.92 -0.89
C LYS A 9 -13.76 6.31 0.53
N MET A 10 -13.77 4.98 0.69
CA MET A 10 -13.61 4.33 2.01
C MET A 10 -12.15 4.22 2.51
N GLY A 11 -11.20 4.81 1.80
CA GLY A 11 -9.83 4.96 2.30
C GLY A 11 -8.87 3.83 1.97
N LYS A 12 -9.10 3.03 0.92
CA LYS A 12 -8.15 1.99 0.45
C LYS A 12 -6.72 2.51 0.31
N SER A 13 -6.53 3.60 -0.42
CA SER A 13 -5.20 4.20 -0.60
C SER A 13 -4.62 4.73 0.70
N THR A 14 -5.46 5.16 1.66
CA THR A 14 -5.02 5.54 3.01
C THR A 14 -4.55 4.31 3.80
N ALA A 15 -5.25 3.18 3.69
CA ALA A 15 -4.86 1.92 4.30
C ALA A 15 -3.51 1.43 3.74
N ILE A 16 -3.32 1.45 2.42
CA ILE A 16 -2.04 1.11 1.78
C ILE A 16 -0.90 2.02 2.27
N LYS A 17 -1.12 3.34 2.36
CA LYS A 17 -0.10 4.26 2.90
C LYS A 17 0.28 3.92 4.34
N LYS A 18 -0.71 3.63 5.20
CA LYS A 18 -0.46 3.20 6.59
C LYS A 18 0.35 1.90 6.63
N ILE A 19 -0.01 0.92 5.81
CA ILE A 19 0.69 -0.37 5.67
C ILE A 19 2.15 -0.15 5.25
N ILE A 20 2.40 0.62 4.19
CA ILE A 20 3.76 0.94 3.71
C ILE A 20 4.59 1.60 4.82
N ASN A 21 4.01 2.55 5.55
CA ASN A 21 4.70 3.22 6.66
C ASN A 21 5.02 2.27 7.82
N MET A 22 4.13 1.32 8.13
CA MET A 22 4.37 0.31 9.18
C MET A 22 5.38 -0.75 8.75
N LEU A 23 5.40 -1.16 7.48
CA LEU A 23 6.39 -2.09 6.93
C LEU A 23 7.75 -1.41 6.66
N GLY A 24 7.74 -0.08 6.51
CA GLY A 24 8.87 0.73 6.09
C GLY A 24 9.02 0.73 4.58
N ALA A 25 8.94 1.92 3.96
CA ALA A 25 8.91 2.07 2.50
C ALA A 25 10.08 1.40 1.78
N LYS A 26 11.28 1.38 2.38
CA LYS A 26 12.46 0.72 1.80
C LYS A 26 12.35 -0.80 1.69
N ASN A 27 11.48 -1.41 2.50
CA ASN A 27 11.19 -2.84 2.49
C ASN A 27 10.04 -3.18 1.53
N CYS A 28 9.47 -2.18 0.85
CA CYS A 28 8.39 -2.35 -0.11
C CYS A 28 8.89 -2.18 -1.55
N CYS A 29 8.18 -2.78 -2.50
CA CYS A 29 8.34 -2.63 -3.95
C CYS A 29 6.96 -2.71 -4.64
N GLY A 30 6.90 -2.51 -5.95
CA GLY A 30 5.63 -2.45 -6.67
C GLY A 30 5.18 -1.00 -6.92
N PHE A 31 3.88 -0.78 -7.03
CA PHE A 31 3.36 0.52 -7.46
C PHE A 31 2.03 0.88 -6.79
N TYR A 32 1.72 2.17 -6.86
CA TYR A 32 0.43 2.71 -6.49
C TYR A 32 -0.04 3.74 -7.52
N THR A 33 -1.33 4.08 -7.49
CA THR A 33 -1.94 5.05 -8.40
C THR A 33 -2.16 6.38 -7.68
N LYS A 34 -1.88 7.49 -8.37
CA LYS A 34 -2.15 8.86 -7.90
C LYS A 34 -3.10 9.55 -8.85
N GLU A 35 -4.07 10.26 -8.29
CA GLU A 35 -4.92 11.16 -9.05
C GLU A 35 -4.11 12.38 -9.51
N ILE A 36 -4.38 12.84 -10.73
CA ILE A 36 -3.89 14.09 -11.29
C ILE A 36 -5.03 15.10 -11.19
N ILE A 37 -4.79 16.18 -10.45
CA ILE A 37 -5.77 17.23 -10.17
C ILE A 37 -5.25 18.54 -10.74
N GLU A 38 -6.05 19.17 -11.60
CA GLU A 38 -5.82 20.49 -12.18
C GLU A 38 -7.05 21.35 -11.91
N ASP A 39 -6.86 22.58 -11.44
CA ASP A 39 -7.94 23.50 -11.07
C ASP A 39 -9.04 22.89 -10.19
N GLY A 40 -8.62 22.05 -9.23
CA GLY A 40 -9.52 21.34 -8.31
C GLY A 40 -10.32 20.19 -8.94
N LYS A 41 -10.09 19.86 -10.21
CA LYS A 41 -10.76 18.77 -10.93
C LYS A 41 -9.78 17.64 -11.24
N ARG A 42 -10.24 16.40 -11.08
CA ARG A 42 -9.48 15.22 -11.49
C ARG A 42 -9.46 15.09 -13.01
N VAL A 43 -8.29 15.28 -13.61
CA VAL A 43 -8.04 15.21 -15.06
C VAL A 43 -7.41 13.88 -15.49
N GLY A 44 -6.79 13.15 -14.57
CA GLY A 44 -6.19 11.87 -14.92
C GLY A 44 -5.69 11.08 -13.72
N PHE A 45 -4.92 10.05 -14.02
CA PHE A 45 -4.29 9.15 -13.08
C PHE A 45 -2.88 8.83 -13.56
N LYS A 46 -1.92 8.80 -12.64
CA LYS A 46 -0.58 8.29 -12.89
C LYS A 46 -0.28 7.07 -12.05
N ILE A 47 0.44 6.13 -12.63
CA ILE A 47 1.09 5.04 -11.91
C ILE A 47 2.41 5.55 -11.34
N VAL A 48 2.73 5.20 -10.10
CA VAL A 48 3.99 5.54 -9.44
C VAL A 48 4.54 4.29 -8.76
N THR A 49 5.72 3.88 -9.17
CA THR A 49 6.45 2.77 -8.54
C THR A 49 7.15 3.23 -7.27
N LEU A 50 7.36 2.30 -6.33
CA LEU A 50 8.16 2.54 -5.14
C LEU A 50 9.66 2.67 -5.44
N SER A 51 10.09 2.32 -6.65
CA SER A 51 11.44 2.61 -7.16
C SER A 51 11.59 4.05 -7.69
N GLY A 52 10.51 4.84 -7.73
CA GLY A 52 10.52 6.24 -8.17
C GLY A 52 10.23 6.48 -9.66
N LYS A 53 9.92 5.45 -10.46
CA LYS A 53 9.42 5.61 -11.83
C LYS A 53 7.93 5.97 -11.82
N GLU A 54 7.49 6.83 -12.73
CA GLU A 54 6.08 7.21 -12.89
C GLU A 54 5.70 7.39 -14.36
N GLY A 55 4.40 7.32 -14.64
CA GLY A 55 3.84 7.57 -15.97
C GLY A 55 2.32 7.68 -15.95
N ILE A 56 1.77 8.28 -16.99
CA ILE A 56 0.33 8.55 -17.10
C ILE A 56 -0.39 7.24 -17.41
N LEU A 57 -1.28 6.81 -16.51
CA LEU A 57 -2.16 5.65 -16.70
C LEU A 57 -3.38 6.04 -17.53
N ALA A 58 -4.01 7.17 -17.20
CA ALA A 58 -5.20 7.62 -17.92
C ALA A 58 -5.35 9.14 -17.82
N ASP A 59 -5.90 9.77 -18.85
CA ASP A 59 -6.11 11.22 -18.91
C ASP A 59 -7.37 11.55 -19.73
N VAL A 60 -8.00 12.69 -19.45
CA VAL A 60 -9.17 13.18 -20.22
C VAL A 60 -8.81 13.57 -21.66
N SER A 61 -7.57 13.97 -21.91
CA SER A 61 -7.05 14.37 -23.23
C SER A 61 -6.47 13.20 -24.01
N TYR A 62 -6.29 12.03 -23.39
CA TYR A 62 -5.73 10.87 -24.07
C TYR A 62 -6.78 10.22 -24.97
N ASP A 63 -6.53 10.23 -26.28
CA ASP A 63 -7.36 9.60 -27.29
C ASP A 63 -6.84 8.18 -27.61
N GLY A 64 -7.11 7.26 -26.69
CA GLY A 64 -6.75 5.85 -26.82
C GLY A 64 -7.95 4.95 -27.05
N GLU A 65 -7.68 3.73 -27.51
CA GLU A 65 -8.68 2.67 -27.74
C GLU A 65 -9.48 2.34 -26.48
N TYR A 66 -8.81 2.26 -25.33
CA TYR A 66 -9.43 1.89 -24.06
C TYR A 66 -9.89 3.12 -23.28
N ARG A 67 -11.13 3.06 -22.75
CA ARG A 67 -11.73 4.17 -22.00
C ARG A 67 -12.54 3.70 -20.81
N ILE A 68 -12.52 4.50 -19.73
CA ILE A 68 -13.44 4.38 -18.58
C ILE A 68 -14.04 5.76 -18.30
N GLY A 69 -15.33 5.91 -18.61
CA GLY A 69 -16.02 7.19 -18.56
C GLY A 69 -15.31 8.23 -19.45
N LYS A 70 -14.90 9.35 -18.86
CA LYS A 70 -14.20 10.43 -19.58
C LYS A 70 -12.70 10.21 -19.77
N TYR A 71 -12.11 9.17 -19.16
CA TYR A 71 -10.66 8.97 -19.16
C TYR A 71 -10.26 7.97 -20.26
N GLY A 72 -9.36 8.39 -21.15
CA GLY A 72 -8.66 7.46 -22.05
C GLY A 72 -7.49 6.82 -21.33
N VAL A 73 -7.32 5.51 -21.49
CA VAL A 73 -6.31 4.70 -20.79
C VAL A 73 -5.09 4.48 -21.68
N ASN A 74 -3.93 4.94 -21.23
CA ASN A 74 -2.65 4.71 -21.88
C ASN A 74 -2.08 3.35 -21.48
N LEU A 75 -2.65 2.29 -22.05
CA LEU A 75 -2.31 0.92 -21.70
C LEU A 75 -0.83 0.62 -21.93
N LYS A 76 -0.24 1.17 -23.00
CA LYS A 76 1.18 0.98 -23.32
C LYS A 76 2.10 1.55 -22.25
N GLU A 77 1.82 2.74 -21.73
CA GLU A 77 2.62 3.34 -20.66
C GLU A 77 2.42 2.61 -19.34
N PHE A 78 1.19 2.18 -19.05
CA PHE A 78 0.92 1.32 -17.90
C PHE A 78 1.72 0.02 -17.97
N GLU A 79 1.66 -0.72 -19.08
CA GLU A 79 2.38 -1.98 -19.26
C GLU A 79 3.90 -1.80 -19.07
N LYS A 80 4.46 -0.78 -19.71
CA LYS A 80 5.89 -0.45 -19.61
C LYS A 80 6.35 -0.24 -18.17
N ILE A 81 5.52 0.38 -17.32
CA ILE A 81 5.90 0.68 -15.94
C ILE A 81 5.53 -0.48 -15.01
N ALA A 82 4.27 -0.90 -15.01
CA ALA A 82 3.74 -1.88 -14.08
C ALA A 82 4.34 -3.27 -14.30
N LEU A 83 4.38 -3.74 -15.55
CA LEU A 83 4.90 -5.08 -15.84
C LEU A 83 6.39 -5.15 -15.57
N THR A 84 7.16 -4.15 -16.00
CA THR A 84 8.61 -4.09 -15.72
C THR A 84 8.88 -4.13 -14.21
N GLU A 85 8.12 -3.37 -13.41
CA GLU A 85 8.26 -3.38 -11.94
C GLU A 85 7.93 -4.77 -11.38
N LEU A 86 6.80 -5.36 -11.76
CA LEU A 86 6.33 -6.63 -11.23
C LEU A 86 7.14 -7.86 -11.71
N GLU A 87 7.58 -7.90 -12.97
CA GLU A 87 8.44 -8.95 -13.51
C GLU A 87 9.81 -8.97 -12.83
N SER A 88 10.35 -7.78 -12.51
CA SER A 88 11.59 -7.67 -11.74
C SER A 88 11.47 -8.25 -10.33
N ILE A 89 10.25 -8.32 -9.79
CA ILE A 89 9.97 -8.81 -8.44
C ILE A 89 9.83 -10.33 -8.41
N ILE A 90 9.27 -10.94 -9.45
CA ILE A 90 9.09 -12.40 -9.53
C ILE A 90 10.43 -13.14 -9.54
N ASN A 91 11.42 -12.58 -10.24
CA ASN A 91 12.69 -13.26 -10.51
C ASN A 91 13.79 -12.96 -9.48
N VAL A 92 13.50 -12.13 -8.46
CA VAL A 92 14.49 -11.72 -7.47
C VAL A 92 14.09 -12.24 -6.10
N ASP A 93 14.98 -13.03 -5.49
CA ASP A 93 14.86 -13.45 -4.11
C ASP A 93 15.17 -12.28 -3.16
N ASN A 94 14.17 -11.43 -2.93
CA ASN A 94 14.24 -10.39 -1.91
C ASN A 94 13.04 -10.48 -0.95
N ASN A 95 13.26 -10.32 0.35
CA ASN A 95 12.18 -10.35 1.34
C ASN A 95 11.29 -9.08 1.35
N LYS A 96 11.12 -8.40 0.21
CA LYS A 96 10.29 -7.19 0.11
C LYS A 96 8.80 -7.51 0.04
N TYR A 97 8.00 -6.60 0.60
CA TYR A 97 6.55 -6.57 0.48
C TYR A 97 6.16 -5.93 -0.86
N VAL A 98 5.35 -6.62 -1.65
CA VAL A 98 4.89 -6.18 -2.98
C VAL A 98 3.58 -5.42 -2.81
N ILE A 99 3.55 -4.17 -3.26
CA ILE A 99 2.37 -3.30 -3.22
C ILE A 99 1.77 -3.19 -4.63
N ILE A 100 0.47 -3.42 -4.74
CA ILE A 100 -0.28 -3.29 -6.00
C ILE A 100 -1.55 -2.46 -5.75
N ASP A 101 -1.48 -1.15 -5.99
CA ASP A 101 -2.63 -0.23 -5.84
C ASP A 101 -2.93 0.47 -7.19
N GLU A 102 -3.93 0.08 -7.99
CA GLU A 102 -5.06 -0.81 -7.74
C GLU A 102 -5.16 -1.90 -8.84
N ILE A 103 -5.81 -3.01 -8.51
CA ILE A 103 -6.31 -4.02 -9.46
C ILE A 103 -7.74 -3.61 -9.85
N GLY A 104 -7.86 -2.86 -10.94
CA GLY A 104 -9.15 -2.31 -11.37
C GLY A 104 -9.30 -2.19 -12.89
N PRO A 105 -10.48 -1.75 -13.36
CA PRO A 105 -10.85 -1.79 -14.77
C PRO A 105 -9.85 -1.17 -15.73
N MET A 106 -9.20 -0.05 -15.34
CA MET A 106 -8.21 0.62 -16.19
C MET A 106 -6.96 -0.25 -16.43
N GLN A 107 -6.45 -0.92 -15.39
CA GLN A 107 -5.29 -1.80 -15.50
C GLN A 107 -5.65 -3.13 -16.17
N LEU A 108 -6.87 -3.61 -15.94
CA LEU A 108 -7.39 -4.88 -16.45
C LEU A 108 -7.74 -4.87 -17.94
N PHE A 109 -7.53 -3.77 -18.66
CA PHE A 109 -7.44 -3.83 -20.12
C PHE A 109 -6.18 -4.57 -20.61
N SER A 110 -5.15 -4.72 -19.78
CA SER A 110 -3.94 -5.46 -20.14
C SER A 110 -4.08 -6.93 -19.77
N ASP A 111 -4.15 -7.80 -20.78
CA ASP A 111 -4.15 -9.24 -20.56
C ASP A 111 -2.80 -9.72 -19.99
N LYS A 112 -1.69 -9.08 -20.36
CA LYS A 112 -0.37 -9.33 -19.75
C LYS A 112 -0.38 -9.06 -18.25
N TYR A 113 -1.07 -8.01 -17.81
CA TYR A 113 -1.20 -7.71 -16.38
C TYR A 113 -2.05 -8.76 -15.66
N LYS A 114 -3.14 -9.24 -16.27
CA LYS A 114 -3.96 -10.36 -15.74
C LYS A 114 -3.12 -11.62 -15.55
N GLU A 115 -2.37 -12.01 -16.58
CA GLU A 115 -1.48 -13.17 -16.52
C GLU A 115 -0.43 -13.02 -15.42
N LEU A 116 0.16 -11.82 -15.30
CA LEU A 116 1.16 -11.53 -14.29
C LEU A 116 0.59 -11.57 -12.86
N LEU A 117 -0.63 -11.07 -12.65
CA LEU A 117 -1.33 -11.16 -11.36
C LEU A 117 -1.55 -12.61 -10.93
N LEU A 118 -2.01 -13.47 -11.86
CA LEU A 118 -2.19 -14.91 -11.58
C LEU A 118 -0.86 -15.58 -11.22
N LYS A 119 0.21 -15.25 -11.96
CA LYS A 119 1.55 -15.76 -11.69
C LYS A 119 2.04 -15.32 -10.31
N ILE A 120 1.92 -14.04 -9.98
CA ILE A 120 2.37 -13.45 -8.71
C ILE A 120 1.57 -14.01 -7.54
N ALA A 121 0.25 -14.10 -7.66
CA ALA A 121 -0.59 -14.68 -6.62
C ALA A 121 -0.18 -16.13 -6.27
N SER A 122 0.32 -16.86 -7.26
CA SER A 122 0.77 -18.26 -7.12
C SER A 122 2.17 -18.42 -6.52
N THR A 123 2.82 -17.33 -6.12
CA THR A 123 4.14 -17.36 -5.45
C THR A 123 4.01 -17.17 -3.94
N ASP A 124 5.06 -17.51 -3.20
CA ASP A 124 5.18 -17.24 -1.76
C ASP A 124 5.53 -15.76 -1.43
N ARG A 125 5.42 -14.87 -2.43
CA ARG A 125 5.71 -13.44 -2.25
C ARG A 125 4.69 -12.79 -1.33
N LYS A 126 5.16 -11.88 -0.49
CA LYS A 126 4.33 -11.08 0.42
C LYS A 126 3.65 -9.95 -0.34
N ILE A 127 2.49 -10.21 -0.92
CA ILE A 127 1.75 -9.25 -1.75
C ILE A 127 0.58 -8.63 -0.99
N ILE A 128 0.45 -7.30 -1.13
CA ILE A 128 -0.64 -6.48 -0.62
C ILE A 128 -1.19 -5.68 -1.80
N GLY A 129 -2.46 -5.92 -2.14
CA GLY A 129 -3.14 -5.24 -3.23
C GLY A 129 -4.36 -4.45 -2.77
N THR A 130 -4.86 -3.57 -3.63
CA THR A 130 -6.23 -3.07 -3.57
C THR A 130 -6.99 -3.57 -4.81
N ALA A 131 -8.29 -3.81 -4.67
CA ALA A 131 -9.13 -4.21 -5.78
C ALA A 131 -10.36 -3.30 -5.92
N PHE A 132 -10.77 -3.13 -7.17
CA PHE A 132 -12.02 -2.47 -7.51
C PHE A 132 -13.20 -3.19 -6.84
N TYR A 133 -14.12 -2.41 -6.29
CA TYR A 133 -15.17 -2.94 -5.41
C TYR A 133 -16.36 -3.51 -6.16
N GLU A 134 -16.79 -2.83 -7.21
CA GLU A 134 -17.92 -3.30 -8.02
C GLU A 134 -17.52 -4.55 -8.83
N SER A 135 -18.55 -5.25 -9.31
CA SER A 135 -18.39 -6.46 -10.10
C SER A 135 -17.66 -6.16 -11.41
N TYR A 136 -16.73 -7.04 -11.75
CA TYR A 136 -15.98 -7.02 -12.99
C TYR A 136 -15.52 -8.45 -13.26
N ASP A 137 -16.06 -9.09 -14.30
CA ASP A 137 -16.02 -10.54 -14.53
C ASP A 137 -14.67 -11.19 -14.17
N TRP A 138 -13.58 -10.75 -14.78
CA TRP A 138 -12.26 -11.34 -14.52
C TRP A 138 -11.77 -11.11 -13.07
N LEU A 139 -12.05 -9.94 -12.51
CA LEU A 139 -11.61 -9.56 -11.17
C LEU A 139 -12.40 -10.33 -10.11
N ASP A 140 -13.68 -10.60 -10.36
CA ASP A 140 -14.53 -11.35 -9.44
C ASP A 140 -14.08 -12.80 -9.34
N ASP A 141 -13.58 -13.39 -10.42
CA ASP A 141 -12.95 -14.70 -10.37
C ASP A 141 -11.57 -14.65 -9.71
N PHE A 142 -10.75 -13.64 -10.01
CA PHE A 142 -9.46 -13.44 -9.35
C PHE A 142 -9.58 -13.29 -7.82
N LYS A 143 -10.60 -12.56 -7.34
CA LYS A 143 -10.87 -12.36 -5.91
C LYS A 143 -11.23 -13.65 -5.16
N LYS A 144 -11.68 -14.70 -5.87
CA LYS A 144 -12.11 -15.98 -5.30
C LYS A 144 -11.00 -17.04 -5.25
N LEU A 145 -9.82 -16.75 -5.82
CA LEU A 145 -8.72 -17.71 -5.81
C LEU A 145 -8.28 -18.01 -4.37
N ASP A 146 -7.98 -19.27 -4.06
CA ASP A 146 -7.61 -19.72 -2.71
C ASP A 146 -6.36 -19.01 -2.14
N ASN A 147 -5.48 -18.54 -3.01
CA ASN A 147 -4.27 -17.78 -2.68
C ASN A 147 -4.50 -16.26 -2.53
N VAL A 148 -5.74 -15.79 -2.69
CA VAL A 148 -6.14 -14.39 -2.53
C VAL A 148 -7.07 -14.26 -1.32
N GLU A 149 -6.55 -13.65 -0.26
CA GLU A 149 -7.36 -13.27 0.90
C GLU A 149 -7.95 -11.88 0.67
N LEU A 150 -9.24 -11.83 0.32
CA LEU A 150 -10.00 -10.59 0.15
C LEU A 150 -10.44 -10.03 1.50
N ILE A 151 -10.13 -8.76 1.76
CA ILE A 151 -10.48 -8.04 2.99
C ILE A 151 -11.31 -6.82 2.63
N GLU A 152 -12.56 -6.79 3.07
CA GLU A 152 -13.45 -5.66 2.85
C GLU A 152 -13.27 -4.57 3.92
N ILE A 153 -13.01 -3.35 3.48
CA ILE A 153 -12.92 -2.17 4.35
C ILE A 153 -14.26 -1.45 4.40
N ASN A 154 -14.72 -1.18 5.61
CA ASN A 154 -15.90 -0.39 5.93
C ASN A 154 -15.58 0.66 7.01
N GLU A 155 -16.58 1.46 7.38
CA GLU A 155 -16.40 2.53 8.37
C GLU A 155 -15.95 2.04 9.75
N MET A 156 -16.36 0.83 10.13
CA MET A 156 -16.06 0.26 11.44
C MET A 156 -14.63 -0.28 11.53
N ASN A 157 -14.09 -0.84 10.44
CA ASN A 157 -12.80 -1.54 10.46
C ASN A 157 -11.65 -0.78 9.78
N ARG A 158 -11.91 0.31 9.04
CA ARG A 158 -10.91 1.06 8.24
C ARG A 158 -9.66 1.49 8.99
N ASN A 159 -9.74 1.65 10.31
CA ASN A 159 -8.59 2.03 11.14
C ASN A 159 -7.75 0.82 11.58
N ASP A 160 -8.36 -0.36 11.71
CA ASP A 160 -7.73 -1.58 12.24
C ASP A 160 -7.12 -2.46 11.14
N ILE A 161 -7.78 -2.55 9.98
CA ILE A 161 -7.33 -3.37 8.83
C ILE A 161 -5.86 -3.16 8.48
N PRO A 162 -5.30 -1.93 8.43
CA PRO A 162 -3.88 -1.74 8.16
C PRO A 162 -2.96 -2.54 9.08
N MET A 163 -3.27 -2.58 10.39
CA MET A 163 -2.44 -3.29 11.37
C MET A 163 -2.65 -4.79 11.29
N GLU A 164 -3.90 -5.23 11.06
CA GLU A 164 -4.23 -6.65 10.86
C GLU A 164 -3.48 -7.23 9.66
N VAL A 165 -3.47 -6.53 8.52
CA VAL A 165 -2.76 -6.96 7.30
C VAL A 165 -1.26 -7.05 7.56
N VAL A 166 -0.69 -6.04 8.24
CA VAL A 166 0.75 -6.04 8.58
C VAL A 166 1.10 -7.21 9.49
N GLU A 167 0.26 -7.52 10.49
CA GLU A 167 0.48 -8.64 11.39
C GLU A 167 0.41 -9.99 10.66
N LYS A 168 -0.61 -10.19 9.82
CA LYS A 168 -0.82 -11.40 9.03
C LYS A 168 0.31 -11.64 8.02
N ILE A 169 0.73 -10.62 7.28
CA ILE A 169 1.73 -10.76 6.22
C ILE A 169 3.18 -10.89 6.74
N SER A 170 3.42 -10.44 7.97
CA SER A 170 4.73 -10.54 8.63
C SER A 170 4.78 -11.64 9.68
N LYS A 171 3.82 -12.58 9.70
CA LYS A 171 3.68 -13.62 10.74
C LYS A 171 4.96 -14.45 10.96
N ASP A 172 5.73 -14.68 9.90
CA ASP A 172 6.95 -15.49 9.95
C ASP A 172 8.20 -14.70 10.41
N ASP A 173 8.10 -13.38 10.58
CA ASP A 173 9.18 -12.53 11.10
C ASP A 173 8.99 -12.28 12.60
N SER A 174 9.52 -13.19 13.42
CA SER A 174 9.37 -13.15 14.89
C SER A 174 9.88 -11.85 15.54
N LEU A 175 10.93 -11.25 14.98
CA LEU A 175 11.49 -9.99 15.46
C LEU A 175 10.52 -8.83 15.16
N PHE A 176 9.96 -8.80 13.95
CA PHE A 176 8.99 -7.80 13.56
C PHE A 176 7.67 -7.93 14.34
N GLN A 177 7.20 -9.16 14.57
CA GLN A 177 6.05 -9.44 15.44
C GLN A 177 6.25 -8.89 16.87
N THR A 178 7.47 -8.93 17.39
CA THR A 178 7.79 -8.30 18.69
C THR A 178 7.63 -6.78 18.64
N LYS A 179 7.93 -6.13 17.52
CA LYS A 179 7.72 -4.68 17.34
C LYS A 179 6.23 -4.33 17.24
N ILE A 180 5.44 -5.15 16.56
CA ILE A 180 3.98 -5.02 16.48
C ILE A 180 3.37 -5.09 17.89
N LYS A 181 3.71 -6.12 18.68
CA LYS A 181 3.23 -6.26 20.07
C LYS A 181 3.60 -5.05 20.94
N LYS A 182 4.83 -4.56 20.79
CA LYS A 182 5.31 -3.38 21.50
C LYS A 182 4.54 -2.11 21.12
N ALA A 183 4.22 -1.93 19.83
CA ALA A 183 3.40 -0.83 19.36
C ALA A 183 1.98 -0.86 19.95
N LYS A 184 1.31 -2.03 19.89
CA LYS A 184 -0.01 -2.25 20.50
C LYS A 184 0.00 -1.97 22.01
N LYS A 185 1.06 -2.36 22.73
CA LYS A 185 1.21 -2.04 24.16
C LYS A 185 1.32 -0.54 24.42
N TYR A 186 2.02 0.20 23.57
CA TYR A 186 2.21 1.65 23.76
C TYR A 186 0.91 2.44 23.64
N VAL A 187 0.03 2.07 22.72
CA VAL A 187 -1.23 2.80 22.53
C VAL A 187 -2.26 2.59 23.65
N LEU A 188 -2.04 1.61 24.54
CA LEU A 188 -2.87 1.40 25.74
C LEU A 188 -2.72 2.54 26.78
N ASP A 189 -1.64 3.31 26.70
CA ASP A 189 -1.36 4.42 27.61
C ASP A 189 -1.09 5.70 26.80
N GLN A 190 -2.15 6.49 26.61
CA GLN A 190 -2.10 7.72 25.81
C GLN A 190 -1.19 8.80 26.42
N ASN A 191 -0.90 8.73 27.73
CA ASN A 191 0.01 9.68 28.39
C ASN A 191 1.46 9.53 27.93
N ARG A 192 1.78 8.46 27.17
CA ARG A 192 3.09 8.26 26.56
C ARG A 192 3.35 9.20 25.40
N PHE A 193 2.32 9.82 24.82
CA PHE A 193 2.42 10.58 23.59
C PHE A 193 2.21 12.07 23.85
N VAL A 194 3.11 12.89 23.30
CA VAL A 194 2.95 14.34 23.22
C VAL A 194 2.99 14.71 21.75
N ASP A 195 1.85 15.19 21.20
CA ASP A 195 1.76 15.63 19.80
C ASP A 195 2.07 17.13 19.71
N GLU A 196 3.13 17.47 18.97
CA GLU A 196 3.54 18.85 18.70
C GLU A 196 3.22 19.25 17.23
N GLY A 197 2.21 18.62 16.63
CA GLY A 197 1.76 18.87 15.27
C GLY A 197 2.58 18.09 14.25
N ASN A 198 3.82 18.55 13.96
CA ASN A 198 4.70 17.94 12.96
C ASN A 198 5.55 16.77 13.49
N LYS A 199 5.57 16.57 14.81
CA LYS A 199 6.26 15.46 15.46
C LYS A 199 5.47 14.98 16.67
N ILE A 200 5.69 13.73 17.05
CA ILE A 200 5.13 13.09 18.23
C ILE A 200 6.30 12.63 19.09
N ILE A 201 6.33 13.05 20.34
CA ILE A 201 7.28 12.59 21.35
C ILE A 201 6.66 11.41 22.07
N ILE A 202 7.40 10.30 22.18
CA ILE A 202 6.93 9.06 22.81
C ILE A 202 7.85 8.70 23.98
N ASN A 203 7.26 8.48 25.15
CA ASN A 203 7.96 7.87 26.28
C ASN A 203 7.98 6.33 26.14
N SER A 204 9.11 5.80 25.64
CA SER A 204 9.29 4.37 25.36
C SER A 204 10.01 3.65 26.51
N ASP A 205 10.11 2.32 26.44
CA ASP A 205 10.85 1.52 27.43
C ASP A 205 12.37 1.82 27.42
N HIS A 206 12.87 2.52 26.39
CA HIS A 206 14.28 2.88 26.22
C HIS A 206 14.44 4.41 26.16
N GLY A 207 13.62 5.14 26.93
CA GLY A 207 13.62 6.59 27.01
C GLY A 207 12.80 7.27 25.91
N THR A 208 12.95 8.59 25.81
CA THR A 208 12.17 9.43 24.91
C THR A 208 12.57 9.24 23.44
N ARG A 209 11.58 9.06 22.57
CA ARG A 209 11.76 8.96 21.11
C ARG A 209 10.94 10.01 20.40
N VAL A 210 11.46 10.51 19.28
CA VAL A 210 10.80 11.52 18.45
C VAL A 210 10.41 10.86 17.14
N VAL A 211 9.13 10.94 16.79
CA VAL A 211 8.58 10.51 15.52
C VAL A 211 8.17 11.74 14.73
N ASN A 212 8.78 12.01 13.58
CA ASN A 212 8.41 13.15 12.73
C ASN A 212 7.40 12.71 11.67
N LYS A 213 6.39 13.53 11.41
CA LYS A 213 5.46 13.39 10.29
C LYS A 213 6.06 14.13 9.09
N LEU A 214 6.28 13.42 7.99
CA LEU A 214 6.86 13.97 6.77
C LEU A 214 5.78 14.57 5.87
N LYS A 215 6.16 15.52 5.01
CA LYS A 215 5.21 16.23 4.12
C LYS A 215 4.53 15.32 3.10
N ASP A 216 5.17 14.21 2.74
CA ASP A 216 4.66 13.20 1.80
C ASP A 216 3.72 12.18 2.47
N GLY A 217 3.44 12.34 3.77
CA GLY A 217 2.65 11.40 4.57
C GLY A 217 3.46 10.24 5.14
N GLY A 218 4.79 10.27 5.00
CA GLY A 218 5.71 9.32 5.64
C GLY A 218 6.02 9.66 7.10
N TYR A 219 6.82 8.81 7.74
CA TYR A 219 7.28 8.99 9.12
C TYR A 219 8.78 8.75 9.24
N SER A 220 9.42 9.46 10.16
CA SER A 220 10.79 9.13 10.61
C SER A 220 10.84 8.98 12.13
N CYS A 221 11.79 8.21 12.65
CA CYS A 221 11.93 8.01 14.09
C CYS A 221 13.40 8.09 14.53
N SER A 222 13.64 8.66 15.71
CA SER A 222 14.99 8.80 16.28
C SER A 222 15.63 7.49 16.80
N CYS A 223 14.90 6.37 16.84
CA CYS A 223 15.42 5.10 17.34
C CYS A 223 16.31 4.35 16.32
N ASP A 224 17.26 3.56 16.79
CA ASP A 224 18.21 2.84 15.93
C ASP A 224 17.57 1.73 15.09
N TYR A 225 16.48 1.14 15.59
CA TYR A 225 15.71 0.16 14.81
C TYR A 225 15.12 0.82 13.55
N PHE A 226 14.69 2.07 13.62
CA PHE A 226 14.22 2.79 12.43
C PHE A 226 15.36 3.06 11.44
N LYS A 227 16.52 3.51 11.92
CA LYS A 227 17.69 3.74 11.05
C LYS A 227 18.04 2.48 10.24
N SER A 228 18.05 1.33 10.91
CA SER A 228 18.39 0.04 10.29
C SER A 228 17.26 -0.59 9.48
N LYS A 229 15.99 -0.47 9.89
CA LYS A 229 14.85 -1.20 9.27
C LYS A 229 13.82 -0.32 8.58
N GLY A 230 13.90 1.01 8.67
CA GLY A 230 12.99 1.95 8.01
C GLY A 230 11.58 1.96 8.61
N THR A 231 11.39 1.29 9.75
CA THR A 231 10.15 1.25 10.54
C THR A 231 10.51 0.89 11.99
N CYS A 232 9.59 1.05 12.94
CA CYS A 232 9.73 0.65 14.33
C CYS A 232 8.38 0.63 15.06
N SER A 233 8.37 0.11 16.28
CA SER A 233 7.17 0.10 17.14
C SER A 233 6.61 1.50 17.43
N HIS A 234 7.45 2.54 17.41
CA HIS A 234 7.02 3.92 17.63
C HIS A 234 6.19 4.46 16.46
N ILE A 235 6.65 4.21 15.22
CA ILE A 235 5.89 4.60 14.01
C ILE A 235 4.57 3.85 13.95
N MET A 236 4.62 2.53 14.18
CA MET A 236 3.40 1.71 14.24
C MET A 236 2.43 2.23 15.30
N ALA A 237 2.91 2.54 16.52
CA ALA A 237 2.08 3.10 17.57
C ALA A 237 1.47 4.46 17.17
N CYS A 238 2.23 5.36 16.55
CA CYS A 238 1.69 6.63 16.06
C CYS A 238 0.63 6.47 14.96
N ILE A 239 0.68 5.39 14.17
CA ILE A 239 -0.25 5.13 13.07
C ILE A 239 -1.57 4.53 13.57
N ILE A 240 -1.51 3.72 14.62
CA ILE A 240 -2.66 2.96 15.16
C ILE A 240 -3.28 3.58 16.42
N ARG A 241 -2.70 4.66 16.95
CA ARG A 241 -3.24 5.38 18.12
C ARG A 241 -4.56 6.10 17.84
#